data_AF-A0A8J2MG06-F1
#
_entry.id   AF-A0A8J2MG06-F1
#
_cell.length_a   1.000
_cell.length_b   1.000
_cell.length_c   1.000
_cell.angle_alpha   90.00
_cell.angle_beta   90.00
_cell.angle_gamma   90.00
#
_symmetry.space_group_name_H-M   'P 1'
#
loop_
_entity.id
_entity.type
_entity.pdbx_description
1 polymer ?
#
loop_
_entity_poly.entity_id
_entity_poly.type
_entity_poly.pdbx_seq_one_letter_code
_entity_poly.pdbx_strand_id
1 'polypeptide(L)'
;MTETLNAANTNEFKSDSVNFIPEIRKMMYGFGDCSEPLVESAKIINSVVHREIRNIICESCKIADMRDSSIVEDKDLLFLLRHDKIQLQRLIKYLDLKEFKSSINKVLEAESVDGCPGIDESKKKSSHHKFIQSIDNIGDLTDTGDITDVVKLNRELRAELASRKLNTVQYFEYTKARSASFANKFSPKFITWLATEAEINEALRRYWSPHLDRVGPFQRRSLHRLDRKFLSFQTG
;
A
#
# COMPACT_ATOMS: atom_id res chain seq x y z
N MET A 1 42.79 -13.98 -38.14
CA MET A 1 43.01 -13.05 -37.02
C MET A 1 41.80 -12.12 -37.00
N THR A 2 40.65 -12.60 -36.49
CA THR A 2 40.19 -12.39 -35.10
C THR A 2 40.28 -10.93 -34.67
N GLU A 3 39.17 -10.21 -34.69
CA GLU A 3 38.51 -9.77 -33.45
C GLU A 3 37.20 -9.05 -33.75
N THR A 4 36.13 -9.74 -33.38
CA THR A 4 34.77 -9.25 -33.17
C THR A 4 34.76 -8.36 -31.93
N LEU A 5 34.26 -7.11 -32.05
CA LEU A 5 33.91 -6.29 -30.89
C LEU A 5 32.42 -5.91 -30.92
N ASN A 6 31.70 -6.65 -30.07
CA ASN A 6 30.67 -6.16 -29.14
C ASN A 6 29.37 -5.59 -29.70
N ALA A 7 28.50 -6.50 -30.12
CA ALA A 7 27.08 -6.42 -29.82
C ALA A 7 26.85 -6.72 -28.33
N ALA A 8 26.77 -5.70 -27.49
CA ALA A 8 26.32 -5.84 -26.11
C ALA A 8 25.57 -4.57 -25.68
N ASN A 9 24.42 -4.80 -25.01
CA ASN A 9 23.54 -3.84 -24.35
C ASN A 9 22.43 -3.15 -25.17
N THR A 10 21.65 -3.95 -25.90
CA THR A 10 20.29 -3.56 -26.34
C THR A 10 19.18 -4.30 -25.59
N ASN A 11 19.41 -4.67 -24.32
CA ASN A 11 18.47 -5.44 -23.50
C ASN A 11 18.00 -4.75 -22.19
N GLU A 12 18.19 -3.44 -22.02
CA GLU A 12 17.77 -2.72 -20.80
C GLU A 12 16.44 -1.96 -20.89
N PHE A 13 15.73 -2.00 -22.02
CA PHE A 13 14.49 -1.22 -22.23
C PHE A 13 13.25 -2.07 -22.55
N LYS A 14 13.15 -3.29 -22.00
CA LYS A 14 11.92 -4.10 -22.09
C LYS A 14 11.30 -4.34 -20.71
N SER A 15 10.73 -3.28 -20.12
CA SER A 15 9.58 -3.39 -19.20
C SER A 15 8.78 -2.08 -19.04
N ASP A 16 8.75 -1.20 -20.04
CA ASP A 16 8.09 0.13 -19.92
C ASP A 16 6.55 0.09 -19.92
N SER A 17 5.92 -1.09 -19.94
CA SER A 17 4.45 -1.17 -20.01
C SER A 17 3.72 -0.85 -18.70
N VAL A 18 4.44 -0.65 -17.59
CA VAL A 18 3.82 -0.35 -16.28
C VAL A 18 4.63 0.67 -15.49
N ASN A 19 4.67 1.91 -15.97
CA ASN A 19 5.49 2.96 -15.35
C ASN A 19 4.64 3.91 -14.46
N PHE A 20 5.12 4.16 -13.23
CA PHE A 20 4.54 5.11 -12.27
C PHE A 20 5.22 6.48 -12.27
N ILE A 21 6.11 6.77 -13.24
CA ILE A 21 6.81 8.07 -13.35
C ILE A 21 5.83 9.26 -13.26
N PRO A 22 4.71 9.33 -14.00
CA PRO A 22 3.81 10.48 -13.93
C PRO A 22 3.21 10.68 -12.52
N GLU A 23 2.83 9.59 -11.86
CA GLU A 23 2.31 9.59 -10.50
C GLU A 23 3.39 9.98 -9.49
N ILE A 24 4.62 9.48 -9.66
CA ILE A 24 5.77 9.81 -8.83
C ILE A 24 6.12 11.29 -8.96
N ARG A 25 6.13 11.85 -10.17
CA ARG A 25 6.35 13.30 -10.36
C ARG A 25 5.30 14.14 -9.64
N LYS A 26 4.02 13.72 -9.65
CA LYS A 26 2.97 14.38 -8.86
C LYS A 26 3.22 14.26 -7.36
N MET A 27 3.62 13.09 -6.87
CA MET A 27 3.97 12.90 -5.45
C MET A 27 5.19 13.73 -5.05
N MET A 28 6.23 13.80 -5.89
CA MET A 28 7.42 14.64 -5.67
C MET A 28 7.00 16.12 -5.50
N TYR A 29 6.19 16.65 -6.41
CA TYR A 29 5.66 18.01 -6.29
C TYR A 29 4.84 18.18 -5.00
N GLY A 30 3.95 17.23 -4.69
CA GLY A 30 3.17 17.22 -3.45
C GLY A 30 4.02 17.20 -2.17
N PHE A 31 5.21 16.60 -2.21
CA PHE A 31 6.17 16.56 -1.11
C PHE A 31 7.10 17.77 -1.03
N GLY A 32 6.99 18.72 -1.95
CA GLY A 32 7.71 19.99 -1.92
C GLY A 32 8.83 20.11 -2.95
N ASP A 33 8.89 19.23 -3.94
CA ASP A 33 9.71 19.45 -5.14
C ASP A 33 9.10 20.55 -6.03
N CYS A 34 9.70 20.85 -7.19
CA CYS A 34 9.14 21.80 -8.15
C CYS A 34 7.86 21.26 -8.81
N SER A 35 7.11 22.14 -9.49
CA SER A 35 5.85 21.78 -10.18
C SER A 35 6.04 20.76 -11.30
N GLU A 36 7.24 20.72 -11.90
CA GLU A 36 7.61 19.78 -12.95
C GLU A 36 8.93 19.08 -12.63
N PRO A 37 8.93 18.10 -11.71
CA PRO A 37 10.15 17.40 -11.33
C PRO A 37 10.80 16.70 -12.52
N LEU A 38 12.13 16.55 -12.51
CA LEU A 38 12.88 15.90 -13.58
C LEU A 38 12.46 14.43 -13.74
N VAL A 39 12.39 13.97 -14.98
CA VAL A 39 11.97 12.59 -15.30
C VAL A 39 13.03 11.59 -14.82
N GLU A 40 14.29 11.95 -14.93
CA GLU A 40 15.45 11.17 -14.49
C GLU A 40 15.42 10.95 -12.97
N SER A 41 15.12 12.01 -12.20
CA SER A 41 14.94 11.91 -10.75
C SER A 41 13.76 11.00 -10.39
N ALA A 42 12.64 11.13 -11.10
CA ALA A 42 11.48 10.27 -10.90
C ALA A 42 11.79 8.80 -11.20
N LYS A 43 12.62 8.49 -12.21
CA LYS A 43 13.08 7.13 -12.51
C LYS A 43 13.90 6.52 -11.37
N ILE A 44 14.80 7.30 -10.77
CA ILE A 44 15.57 6.85 -9.61
C ILE A 44 14.63 6.56 -8.43
N ILE A 45 13.73 7.50 -8.11
CA ILE A 45 12.74 7.32 -7.04
C ILE A 45 11.86 6.09 -7.31
N ASN A 46 11.43 5.87 -8.54
CA ASN A 46 10.66 4.70 -8.94
C ASN A 46 11.41 3.40 -8.60
N SER A 47 12.69 3.28 -8.93
CA SER A 47 13.48 2.08 -8.61
C SER A 47 13.65 1.86 -7.10
N VAL A 48 13.84 2.94 -6.33
CA VAL A 48 13.98 2.86 -4.87
C VAL A 48 12.66 2.43 -4.25
N VAL A 49 11.57 3.10 -4.58
CA VAL A 49 10.24 2.79 -4.03
C VAL A 49 9.79 1.39 -4.42
N HIS A 50 10.02 0.96 -5.66
CA HIS A 50 9.72 -0.40 -6.09
C HIS A 50 10.43 -1.44 -5.23
N ARG A 51 11.74 -1.26 -5.00
CA ARG A 51 12.54 -2.15 -4.13
C ARG A 51 12.01 -2.14 -2.69
N GLU A 52 11.77 -0.98 -2.11
CA GLU A 52 11.32 -0.87 -0.73
C GLU A 52 9.93 -1.49 -0.51
N ILE A 53 8.99 -1.32 -1.45
CA ILE A 53 7.67 -1.95 -1.36
C ILE A 53 7.80 -3.48 -1.43
N ARG A 54 8.64 -4.01 -2.32
CA ARG A 54 8.91 -5.46 -2.37
C ARG A 54 9.47 -5.99 -1.06
N ASN A 55 10.41 -5.25 -0.44
CA ASN A 55 10.98 -5.63 0.85
C ASN A 55 9.89 -5.69 1.93
N ILE A 56 9.04 -4.67 2.03
CA ILE A 56 7.93 -4.64 3.00
C ILE A 56 7.02 -5.85 2.80
N ILE A 57 6.62 -6.15 1.56
CA ILE A 57 5.76 -7.31 1.25
C ILE A 57 6.45 -8.62 1.65
N CYS A 58 7.73 -8.80 1.31
CA CYS A 58 8.48 -10.01 1.62
C CYS A 58 8.58 -10.24 3.13
N GLU A 59 8.90 -9.20 3.91
CA GLU A 59 8.94 -9.30 5.36
C GLU A 59 7.55 -9.58 5.96
N SER A 60 6.49 -8.97 5.42
CA SER A 60 5.12 -9.30 5.83
C SER A 60 4.72 -10.74 5.49
N CYS A 61 5.15 -11.29 4.36
CA CYS A 61 4.94 -12.70 4.04
C CYS A 61 5.63 -13.61 5.05
N LYS A 62 6.89 -13.34 5.43
CA LYS A 62 7.60 -14.12 6.47
C LYS A 62 6.84 -14.11 7.80
N ILE A 63 6.30 -12.96 8.18
CA ILE A 63 5.49 -12.83 9.41
C ILE A 63 4.19 -13.64 9.29
N ALA A 64 3.51 -13.60 8.14
CA ALA A 64 2.32 -14.40 7.88
C ALA A 64 2.62 -15.92 7.92
N ASP A 65 3.75 -16.33 7.35
CA ASP A 65 4.22 -17.71 7.38
C ASP A 65 4.52 -18.18 8.82
N MET A 66 5.12 -17.32 9.66
CA MET A 66 5.33 -17.60 11.09
C MET A 66 4.03 -17.75 11.89
N ARG A 67 2.90 -17.25 11.35
CA ARG A 67 1.55 -17.38 11.91
C ARG A 67 0.78 -18.57 11.30
N ASP A 68 1.44 -19.36 10.45
CA ASP A 68 0.84 -20.44 9.66
C ASP A 68 -0.29 -19.96 8.72
N SER A 69 -0.18 -18.72 8.21
CA SER A 69 -1.12 -18.13 7.26
C SER A 69 -0.46 -17.89 5.91
N SER A 70 -1.10 -18.34 4.83
CA SER A 70 -0.68 -18.04 3.45
C SER A 70 -1.18 -16.69 2.95
N ILE A 71 -1.91 -15.94 3.77
CA ILE A 71 -2.50 -14.64 3.43
C ILE A 71 -1.90 -13.59 4.36
N VAL A 72 -1.33 -12.55 3.75
CA VAL A 72 -0.85 -11.36 4.45
C VAL A 72 -2.04 -10.49 4.84
N GLU A 73 -2.17 -10.22 6.13
CA GLU A 73 -3.19 -9.35 6.72
C GLU A 73 -2.58 -8.02 7.20
N ASP A 74 -3.44 -7.07 7.57
CA ASP A 74 -3.04 -5.79 8.16
C ASP A 74 -2.24 -5.96 9.46
N LYS A 75 -2.55 -6.99 10.25
CA LYS A 75 -1.82 -7.38 11.46
C LYS A 75 -0.35 -7.69 11.22
N ASP A 76 -0.01 -8.29 10.07
CA ASP A 76 1.37 -8.66 9.75
C ASP A 76 2.20 -7.39 9.48
N LEU A 77 1.62 -6.36 8.86
CA LEU A 77 2.23 -5.04 8.69
C LEU A 77 2.35 -4.27 10.02
N LEU A 78 1.32 -4.34 10.87
CA LEU A 78 1.38 -3.73 12.21
C LEU A 78 2.50 -4.36 13.06
N PHE A 79 2.66 -5.67 12.98
CA PHE A 79 3.75 -6.38 13.66
C PHE A 79 5.11 -6.01 13.07
N LEU A 80 5.23 -5.90 11.74
CA LEU A 80 6.48 -5.49 11.08
C LEU A 80 6.97 -4.12 11.57
N LEU A 81 6.06 -3.15 11.71
CA LEU A 81 6.38 -1.77 12.10
C LEU A 81 6.48 -1.56 13.62
N ARG A 82 6.31 -2.61 14.45
CA ARG A 82 6.21 -2.48 15.92
C ARG A 82 7.38 -1.76 16.61
N HIS A 83 8.56 -1.79 15.99
CA HIS A 83 9.77 -1.17 16.54
C HIS A 83 9.88 0.32 16.22
N ASP A 84 9.23 0.79 15.15
CA ASP A 84 9.17 2.21 14.81
C ASP A 84 7.80 2.77 15.18
N LYS A 85 7.73 3.33 16.38
CA LYS A 85 6.49 3.88 16.94
C LYS A 85 5.89 4.97 16.05
N ILE A 86 6.70 5.83 15.42
CA ILE A 86 6.19 6.91 14.58
C ILE A 86 5.52 6.33 13.34
N GLN A 87 6.17 5.37 12.68
CA GLN A 87 5.59 4.71 11.50
C GLN A 87 4.36 3.87 11.87
N LEU A 88 4.38 3.17 12.99
CA LEU A 88 3.25 2.43 13.51
C LEU A 88 2.04 3.34 13.76
N GLN A 89 2.24 4.47 14.45
CA GLN A 89 1.19 5.44 14.73
C GLN A 89 0.62 6.08 13.45
N ARG A 90 1.47 6.33 12.45
CA ARG A 90 1.00 6.77 11.12
C ARG A 90 0.09 5.72 10.48
N LEU A 91 0.45 4.44 10.55
CA LEU A 91 -0.35 3.36 9.98
C LEU A 91 -1.68 3.18 10.73
N ILE A 92 -1.66 3.18 12.07
CA ILE A 92 -2.88 3.10 12.90
C ILE A 92 -3.84 4.23 12.54
N LYS A 93 -3.35 5.49 12.51
CA LYS A 93 -4.16 6.65 12.12
C LYS A 93 -4.73 6.52 10.70
N TYR A 94 -3.96 5.95 9.77
CA TYR A 94 -4.46 5.69 8.41
C TYR A 94 -5.59 4.64 8.40
N LEU A 95 -5.43 3.55 9.15
CA LEU A 95 -6.45 2.49 9.27
C LEU A 95 -7.74 3.02 9.92
N ASP A 96 -7.62 3.83 10.97
CA ASP A 96 -8.77 4.49 11.62
C ASP A 96 -9.54 5.39 10.62
N LEU A 97 -8.82 6.21 9.86
CA LEU A 97 -9.43 7.06 8.82
C LEU A 97 -10.04 6.25 7.68
N LYS A 98 -9.43 5.12 7.32
CA LYS A 98 -9.93 4.21 6.28
C LYS A 98 -11.22 3.53 6.72
N GLU A 99 -11.29 3.05 7.96
CA GLU A 99 -12.49 2.45 8.55
C GLU A 99 -13.60 3.50 8.67
N PHE A 100 -13.29 4.68 9.18
CA PHE A 100 -14.23 5.79 9.29
C PHE A 100 -14.85 6.18 7.93
N LYS A 101 -14.02 6.34 6.89
CA LYS A 101 -14.50 6.60 5.53
C LYS A 101 -15.38 5.47 5.00
N SER A 102 -15.03 4.22 5.30
CA SER A 102 -15.86 3.08 4.90
C SER A 102 -17.21 3.08 5.61
N SER A 103 -17.27 3.47 6.88
CA SER A 103 -18.52 3.57 7.64
C SER A 103 -19.42 4.66 7.08
N ILE A 104 -18.87 5.84 6.77
CA ILE A 104 -19.63 6.93 6.13
C ILE A 104 -20.20 6.49 4.78
N ASN A 105 -19.38 5.87 3.92
CA ASN A 105 -19.85 5.43 2.61
C ASN A 105 -20.98 4.39 2.73
N LYS A 106 -20.94 3.50 3.73
CA LYS A 106 -22.04 2.55 3.97
C LYS A 106 -23.34 3.25 4.37
N VAL A 107 -23.26 4.32 5.18
CA VAL A 107 -24.44 5.12 5.57
C VAL A 107 -24.99 5.87 4.36
N LEU A 108 -24.14 6.53 3.57
CA LEU A 108 -24.55 7.27 2.37
C LEU A 108 -25.23 6.37 1.32
N GLU A 109 -24.74 5.15 1.15
CA GLU A 109 -25.36 4.14 0.25
C GLU A 109 -26.63 3.53 0.85
N ALA A 110 -26.84 3.62 2.17
CA ALA A 110 -27.98 3.05 2.87
C ALA A 110 -29.15 4.02 3.08
N GLU A 111 -29.01 5.30 2.73
CA GLU A 111 -30.10 6.29 2.88
C GLU A 111 -31.05 6.30 1.68
N SER A 112 -31.96 5.32 1.70
CA SER A 112 -33.38 5.64 1.82
C SER A 112 -33.84 5.26 3.23
N VAL A 113 -34.52 6.19 3.90
CA VAL A 113 -35.16 6.14 5.23
C VAL A 113 -34.36 6.83 6.36
N ASP A 114 -34.74 8.08 6.56
CA ASP A 114 -34.88 8.87 7.80
C ASP A 114 -34.28 8.28 9.10
N GLY A 115 -33.27 8.97 9.65
CA GLY A 115 -32.76 8.74 11.01
C GLY A 115 -31.26 8.97 11.15
N CYS A 116 -30.88 10.19 11.55
CA CYS A 116 -29.51 10.50 11.97
C CYS A 116 -29.10 9.55 13.11
N PRO A 117 -28.10 8.67 12.94
CA PRO A 117 -27.64 7.85 14.05
C PRO A 117 -26.83 8.75 14.97
N GLY A 118 -27.35 8.96 16.19
CA GLY A 118 -26.57 9.51 17.28
C GLY A 118 -25.24 8.76 17.41
N ILE A 119 -24.16 9.49 17.62
CA ILE A 119 -22.83 8.96 17.85
C ILE A 119 -22.86 8.22 19.19
N ASP A 120 -23.23 6.94 19.16
CA ASP A 120 -23.06 6.05 20.30
C ASP A 120 -21.55 5.87 20.52
N GLU A 121 -21.03 6.53 21.55
CA GLU A 121 -19.65 6.49 22.06
C GLU A 121 -19.21 5.10 22.57
N SER A 122 -20.00 4.06 22.30
CA SER A 122 -19.65 2.65 22.57
C SER A 122 -18.67 2.13 21.51
N LYS A 123 -17.49 2.76 21.42
CA LYS A 123 -16.41 2.43 20.48
C LYS A 123 -15.97 0.99 20.69
N LYS A 124 -16.55 0.04 19.94
CA LYS A 124 -15.90 -1.25 19.69
C LYS A 124 -14.54 -0.92 19.09
N LYS A 125 -13.49 -1.02 19.91
CA LYS A 125 -12.11 -0.82 19.44
C LYS A 125 -11.93 -1.67 18.18
N SER A 126 -11.43 -1.03 17.12
CA SER A 126 -11.22 -1.66 15.83
C SER A 126 -10.39 -2.94 15.97
N SER A 127 -10.48 -3.81 14.98
CA SER A 127 -9.71 -5.07 14.94
C SER A 127 -8.20 -4.82 15.14
N HIS A 128 -7.66 -3.80 14.48
CA HIS A 128 -6.25 -3.43 14.59
C HIS A 128 -5.88 -2.92 15.99
N HIS A 129 -6.74 -2.12 16.65
CA HIS A 129 -6.47 -1.66 18.02
C HIS A 129 -6.41 -2.81 19.04
N LYS A 130 -7.25 -3.84 18.87
CA LYS A 130 -7.20 -5.06 19.70
C LYS A 130 -5.92 -5.84 19.46
N PHE A 131 -5.47 -5.93 18.21
CA PHE A 131 -4.20 -6.59 17.88
C PHE A 131 -3.01 -5.86 18.50
N ILE A 132 -2.94 -4.52 18.40
CA ILE A 132 -1.88 -3.74 19.04
C ILE A 132 -1.83 -3.98 20.54
N GLN A 133 -2.99 -3.96 21.23
CA GLN A 133 -3.04 -4.29 22.67
C GLN A 133 -2.55 -5.70 22.98
N SER A 134 -2.75 -6.67 22.08
CA SER A 134 -2.30 -8.05 22.29
C SER A 134 -0.79 -8.24 22.15
N ILE A 135 -0.10 -7.36 21.41
CA ILE A 135 1.36 -7.42 21.22
C ILE A 135 2.10 -6.43 22.11
N ASP A 136 1.37 -5.51 22.77
CA ASP A 136 1.92 -4.48 23.64
C ASP A 136 2.20 -5.01 25.05
N ASN A 137 3.26 -5.82 25.16
CA ASN A 137 3.66 -6.42 26.44
C ASN A 137 4.17 -5.40 27.47
N ILE A 138 4.63 -4.23 27.02
CA ILE A 138 5.29 -3.20 27.85
C ILE A 138 4.35 -2.00 28.10
N GLY A 139 3.28 -1.85 27.33
CA GLY A 139 2.36 -0.70 27.40
C GLY A 139 2.83 0.51 26.60
N ASP A 140 3.89 0.35 25.81
CA ASP A 140 4.62 1.43 25.13
C ASP A 140 4.17 1.64 23.67
N LEU A 141 3.40 0.71 23.12
CA LEU A 141 2.82 0.86 21.77
C LEU A 141 1.51 1.65 21.81
N THR A 142 0.78 1.62 22.93
CA THR A 142 -0.50 2.30 23.11
C THR A 142 -0.38 3.70 23.70
N ASP A 143 0.72 4.00 24.40
CA ASP A 143 0.98 5.35 24.90
C ASP A 143 1.43 6.29 23.77
N THR A 144 0.49 7.12 23.34
CA THR A 144 0.68 8.11 22.27
C THR A 144 0.93 9.52 22.80
N GLY A 145 0.88 9.71 24.13
CA GLY A 145 0.88 11.04 24.75
C GLY A 145 2.18 11.83 24.53
N ASP A 146 3.31 11.14 24.43
CA ASP A 146 4.65 11.76 24.45
C ASP A 146 5.36 11.74 23.08
N ILE A 147 4.79 11.06 22.07
CA ILE A 147 5.45 10.86 20.77
C ILE A 147 4.95 11.89 19.76
N THR A 148 5.69 12.98 19.61
CA THR A 148 5.44 13.95 18.55
C THR A 148 6.13 13.53 17.24
N ASP A 149 5.35 13.36 16.18
CA ASP A 149 5.87 13.12 14.84
C ASP A 149 6.43 14.41 14.22
N VAL A 150 7.68 14.73 14.59
CA VAL A 150 8.40 15.93 14.15
C VAL A 150 8.56 15.99 12.63
N VAL A 151 8.71 14.83 11.98
CA VAL A 151 8.86 14.74 10.53
C VAL A 151 7.57 15.16 9.83
N LYS A 152 6.41 14.73 10.35
CA LYS A 152 5.10 15.14 9.84
C LYS A 152 4.84 16.62 10.09
N LEU A 153 5.12 17.11 11.29
CA LEU A 153 4.98 18.53 11.61
C LEU A 153 5.80 19.41 10.64
N ASN A 154 7.07 19.06 10.40
CA ASN A 154 7.92 19.77 9.45
C ASN A 154 7.41 19.70 8.00
N ARG A 155 6.80 18.57 7.60
CA ARG A 155 6.16 18.43 6.27
C ARG A 155 4.95 19.35 6.14
N GLU A 156 4.13 19.46 7.18
CA GLU A 156 2.95 20.32 7.21
C GLU A 156 3.35 21.80 7.15
N LEU A 157 4.36 22.21 7.92
CA LEU A 157 4.89 23.57 7.89
C LEU A 157 5.44 23.95 6.50
N ARG A 158 6.20 23.05 5.84
CA ARG A 158 6.66 23.30 4.47
C ARG A 158 5.51 23.46 3.49
N ALA A 159 4.47 22.63 3.61
CA ALA A 159 3.30 22.69 2.74
C ALA A 159 2.51 24.01 2.93
N GLU A 160 2.40 24.49 4.17
CA GLU A 160 1.78 25.78 4.48
C GLU A 160 2.57 26.96 3.89
N LEU A 161 3.90 26.95 4.05
CA LEU A 161 4.75 28.00 3.49
C LEU A 161 4.73 28.00 1.95
N ALA A 162 4.66 26.82 1.34
CA ALA A 162 4.54 26.69 -0.11
C ALA A 162 3.21 27.24 -0.62
N SER A 163 2.08 26.89 0.03
CA SER A 163 0.75 27.29 -0.44
C SER A 163 0.50 28.79 -0.39
N ARG A 164 1.13 29.52 0.54
CA ARG A 164 1.03 31.00 0.64
C ARG A 164 1.52 31.73 -0.61
N LYS A 165 2.38 31.10 -1.42
CA LYS A 165 3.00 31.72 -2.60
C LYS A 165 2.26 31.38 -3.90
N LEU A 166 1.25 30.50 -3.86
CA LEU A 166 0.58 29.99 -5.05
C LEU A 166 -0.64 30.85 -5.42
N ASN A 167 -0.86 31.03 -6.72
CA ASN A 167 -2.12 31.56 -7.21
C ASN A 167 -3.24 30.49 -7.17
N THR A 168 -4.49 30.86 -7.46
CA THR A 168 -5.64 29.95 -7.38
C THR A 168 -5.46 28.66 -8.21
N VAL A 169 -4.97 28.78 -9.45
CA VAL A 169 -4.79 27.64 -10.36
C VAL A 169 -3.67 26.73 -9.87
N GLN A 170 -2.53 27.32 -9.49
CA GLN A 170 -1.37 26.59 -8.96
C GLN A 170 -1.69 25.91 -7.62
N TYR A 171 -2.48 26.55 -6.76
CA TYR A 171 -2.92 25.99 -5.50
C TYR A 171 -3.83 24.76 -5.72
N PHE A 172 -4.73 24.82 -6.69
CA PHE A 172 -5.56 23.68 -7.07
C PHE A 172 -4.72 22.50 -7.56
N GLU A 173 -3.77 22.74 -8.48
CA GLU A 173 -2.85 21.71 -8.97
C GLU A 173 -1.95 21.15 -7.86
N TYR A 174 -1.45 22.01 -6.96
CA TYR A 174 -0.66 21.59 -5.80
C TYR A 174 -1.47 20.69 -4.85
N THR A 175 -2.73 21.04 -4.58
CA THR A 175 -3.62 20.23 -3.72
C THR A 175 -3.90 18.86 -4.34
N LYS A 176 -4.09 18.81 -5.66
CA LYS A 176 -4.22 17.56 -6.41
C LYS A 176 -2.94 16.73 -6.35
N ALA A 177 -1.77 17.36 -6.46
CA ALA A 177 -0.48 16.69 -6.32
C ALA A 177 -0.25 16.15 -4.89
N ARG A 178 -0.64 16.89 -3.86
CA ARG A 178 -0.57 16.47 -2.44
C ARG A 178 -1.43 15.25 -2.10
N SER A 179 -2.51 15.03 -2.85
CA SER A 179 -3.37 13.87 -2.69
C SER A 179 -3.01 12.71 -3.63
N ALA A 180 -1.99 12.90 -4.48
CA ALA A 180 -1.49 11.83 -5.34
C ALA A 180 -0.92 10.68 -4.49
N SER A 181 -1.25 9.46 -4.89
CA SER A 181 -0.71 8.24 -4.28
C SER A 181 -0.69 7.12 -5.31
N PHE A 182 -0.01 6.03 -4.98
CA PHE A 182 -0.09 4.79 -5.77
C PHE A 182 -1.47 4.12 -5.71
N ALA A 183 -2.31 4.50 -4.74
CA ALA A 183 -3.56 3.81 -4.45
C ALA A 183 -4.72 4.31 -5.33
N ASN A 184 -4.98 3.57 -6.41
CA ASN A 184 -6.34 3.36 -6.89
C ASN A 184 -6.71 1.91 -6.54
N LYS A 185 -7.89 1.68 -5.97
CA LYS A 185 -8.29 0.38 -5.38
C LYS A 185 -7.98 -0.76 -6.36
N PHE A 186 -7.19 -1.74 -5.94
CA PHE A 186 -6.82 -2.94 -6.72
C PHE A 186 -6.39 -2.65 -8.15
N SER A 187 -5.62 -1.58 -8.39
CA SER A 187 -5.15 -1.28 -9.73
C SER A 187 -4.29 -2.44 -10.27
N PRO A 188 -4.70 -3.10 -11.37
CA PRO A 188 -3.89 -4.15 -12.01
C PRO A 188 -2.50 -3.61 -12.37
N LYS A 189 -2.42 -2.32 -12.74
CA LYS A 189 -1.17 -1.59 -12.97
C LYS A 189 -0.22 -1.68 -11.77
N PHE A 190 -0.71 -1.52 -10.54
CA PHE A 190 0.16 -1.59 -9.36
C PHE A 190 0.68 -3.00 -9.11
N ILE A 191 -0.16 -4.01 -9.31
CA ILE A 191 0.21 -5.41 -9.13
C ILE A 191 1.25 -5.83 -10.16
N THR A 192 1.03 -5.54 -11.45
CA THR A 192 1.98 -5.86 -12.53
C THR A 192 3.28 -5.06 -12.41
N TRP A 193 3.23 -3.85 -11.84
CA TRP A 193 4.44 -3.07 -11.56
C TRP A 193 5.27 -3.71 -10.46
N LEU A 194 4.63 -4.22 -9.40
CA LEU A 194 5.34 -4.83 -8.27
C LEU A 194 5.80 -6.25 -8.55
N ALA A 195 5.02 -7.05 -9.27
CA ALA A 195 5.29 -8.46 -9.52
C ALA A 195 5.35 -8.72 -11.02
N THR A 196 6.43 -9.36 -11.45
CA THR A 196 6.54 -9.84 -12.83
C THR A 196 5.50 -10.92 -13.09
N GLU A 197 5.07 -11.04 -14.33
CA GLU A 197 4.12 -12.08 -14.74
C GLU A 197 4.62 -13.49 -14.41
N ALA A 198 5.95 -13.70 -14.43
CA ALA A 198 6.58 -14.95 -14.01
C ALA A 198 6.46 -15.21 -12.51
N GLU A 199 6.68 -14.20 -11.65
CA GLU A 199 6.50 -14.31 -10.19
C GLU A 199 5.05 -14.58 -9.83
N ILE A 200 4.09 -13.93 -10.51
CA ILE A 200 2.66 -14.17 -10.31
C ILE A 200 2.29 -15.60 -10.71
N ASN A 201 2.72 -16.04 -11.89
CA ASN A 201 2.45 -17.39 -12.38
C ASN A 201 3.10 -18.48 -11.51
N GLU A 202 4.30 -18.23 -10.99
CA GLU A 202 4.97 -19.15 -10.08
C GLU A 202 4.29 -19.19 -8.70
N ALA A 203 3.86 -18.04 -8.18
CA ALA A 203 3.07 -17.99 -6.95
C ALA A 203 1.74 -18.74 -7.11
N LEU A 204 1.05 -18.56 -8.24
CA LEU A 204 -0.15 -19.32 -8.57
C LEU A 204 0.15 -20.82 -8.72
N ARG A 205 1.23 -21.22 -9.40
CA ARG A 205 1.62 -22.63 -9.48
C ARG A 205 1.90 -23.24 -8.12
N ARG A 206 2.57 -22.51 -7.21
CA ARG A 206 2.82 -22.99 -5.84
C ARG A 206 1.51 -23.14 -5.08
N TYR A 207 0.63 -22.14 -5.16
CA TYR A 207 -0.67 -22.16 -4.51
C TYR A 207 -1.59 -23.29 -5.03
N TRP A 208 -1.53 -23.59 -6.32
CA TRP A 208 -2.31 -24.64 -6.99
C TRP A 208 -1.53 -25.95 -7.20
N SER A 209 -0.35 -26.10 -6.59
CA SER A 209 0.52 -27.26 -6.79
C SER A 209 -0.16 -28.52 -6.26
N PRO A 210 -0.28 -29.59 -7.07
CA PRO A 210 -0.86 -30.87 -6.64
C PRO A 210 -0.17 -31.51 -5.44
N HIS A 211 1.04 -31.04 -5.08
CA HIS A 211 1.77 -31.52 -3.92
C HIS A 211 1.12 -31.06 -2.60
N LEU A 212 0.54 -29.86 -2.55
CA LEU A 212 -0.19 -29.35 -1.39
C LEU A 212 -1.54 -30.04 -1.17
N ASP A 213 -2.14 -30.63 -2.21
CA ASP A 213 -3.33 -31.48 -2.07
C ASP A 213 -3.05 -32.80 -1.34
N ARG A 214 -1.78 -33.24 -1.28
CA ARG A 214 -1.39 -34.52 -0.64
C ARG A 214 -0.86 -34.36 0.78
N VAL A 215 -0.40 -33.16 1.19
CA VAL A 215 0.26 -32.93 2.48
C VAL A 215 -0.11 -31.61 3.18
N GLY A 216 -0.88 -30.71 2.55
CA GLY A 216 -1.33 -29.47 3.17
C GLY A 216 -2.64 -29.63 3.97
N PRO A 217 -2.90 -28.81 5.00
CA PRO A 217 -4.11 -28.91 5.84
C PRO A 217 -5.41 -28.47 5.12
N PHE A 218 -5.35 -28.15 3.83
CA PHE A 218 -6.46 -27.59 3.06
C PHE A 218 -6.92 -28.53 1.94
N GLN A 219 -8.06 -29.18 2.11
CA GLN A 219 -8.75 -29.88 1.01
C GLN A 219 -9.46 -28.86 0.12
N ARG A 220 -9.24 -28.87 -1.20
CA ARG A 220 -9.86 -27.98 -2.22
C ARG A 220 -11.38 -27.77 -2.10
N ARG A 221 -12.10 -28.62 -1.36
CA ARG A 221 -13.54 -28.54 -1.13
C ARG A 221 -13.95 -27.45 -0.13
N SER A 222 -13.02 -26.83 0.61
CA SER A 222 -13.30 -25.79 1.60
C SER A 222 -13.34 -24.35 1.06
N LEU A 223 -13.05 -24.13 -0.23
CA LEU A 223 -13.01 -22.78 -0.81
C LEU A 223 -14.42 -22.24 -1.15
N HIS A 224 -14.74 -21.09 -0.54
CA HIS A 224 -15.99 -20.36 -0.72
C HIS A 224 -16.13 -19.82 -2.15
N ARG A 225 -17.39 -19.75 -2.62
CA ARG A 225 -17.81 -19.51 -4.02
C ARG A 225 -17.31 -18.20 -4.69
N LEU A 226 -16.68 -17.29 -3.94
CA LEU A 226 -16.28 -15.96 -4.42
C LEU A 226 -14.94 -15.93 -5.19
N ASP A 227 -14.05 -16.90 -4.95
CA ASP A 227 -12.76 -17.01 -5.66
C ASP A 227 -12.91 -17.43 -7.13
N ARG A 228 -14.11 -17.84 -7.56
CA ARG A 228 -14.38 -18.15 -8.97
C ARG A 228 -14.53 -16.92 -9.85
N LYS A 229 -14.75 -15.72 -9.29
CA LYS A 229 -14.96 -14.50 -10.09
C LYS A 229 -13.66 -13.92 -10.66
N PHE A 230 -12.50 -14.25 -10.10
CA PHE A 230 -11.20 -13.89 -10.70
C PHE A 230 -10.88 -14.72 -11.96
N LEU A 231 -11.58 -15.84 -12.18
CA LEU A 231 -11.33 -16.77 -13.29
C LEU A 231 -12.16 -16.47 -14.55
N SER A 232 -13.09 -15.50 -14.54
CA SER A 232 -13.94 -15.23 -15.72
C SER A 232 -13.37 -14.19 -16.70
N PHE A 233 -12.16 -13.65 -16.46
CA PHE A 233 -11.55 -12.63 -17.32
C PHE A 233 -10.47 -13.17 -18.28
N GLN A 234 -10.32 -14.50 -18.40
CA GLN A 234 -9.32 -15.10 -19.29
C GLN A 234 -9.86 -16.06 -20.35
N THR A 235 -11.19 -16.08 -20.55
CA THR A 235 -11.80 -16.74 -21.71
C THR A 235 -12.85 -15.82 -22.32
N GLY A 236 -12.43 -15.07 -23.34
CA GLY A 236 -13.23 -14.14 -24.13
C GLY A 236 -12.31 -13.32 -25.03
#